data_AF-A0A7Y2XFZ5-F1
#
_entry.id   AF-A0A7Y2XFZ5-F1
#
_cell.length_a   1.000
_cell.length_b   1.000
_cell.length_c   1.000
_cell.angle_alpha   90.00
_cell.angle_beta   90.00
_cell.angle_gamma   90.00
#
_symmetry.space_group_name_H-M   'P 1'
#
loop_
_entity.id
_entity.type
_entity.pdbx_description
1 polymer ?
#
loop_
_entity_poly.entity_id
_entity_poly.type
_entity_poly.pdbx_seq_one_letter_code
_entity_poly.pdbx_strand_id
1 'polypeptide(L)'
;MTVFAPSLGALWKQLEGYGIDPEPLFREEGVDPEILFDAGARIPIERYQRLDLKAAELSGDPFFGLKGADYFRPAHLGALGFAWLASSTLRTAFQRISRYARVIQEKLDIGLEEDGECF
;
A
#
# COMPACT_ATOMS: atom_id res chain seq x y z
N MET A 1 -3.16 4.96 -15.39
CA MET A 1 -2.16 4.21 -14.59
C MET A 1 -2.91 3.58 -13.42
N THR A 2 -2.54 2.37 -12.98
CA THR A 2 -3.32 1.66 -11.94
C THR A 2 -2.48 1.20 -10.76
N VAL A 3 -3.14 1.03 -9.61
CA VAL A 3 -2.58 0.47 -8.38
C VAL A 3 -3.37 -0.80 -8.00
N PHE A 4 -2.67 -1.75 -7.38
CA PHE A 4 -3.23 -2.98 -6.83
C PHE A 4 -4.25 -2.67 -5.72
N ALA A 5 -5.51 -2.99 -5.94
CA ALA A 5 -6.59 -2.53 -5.05
C ALA A 5 -6.46 -3.03 -3.60
N PRO A 6 -6.06 -4.28 -3.31
CA PRO A 6 -5.85 -4.74 -1.94
C PRO A 6 -4.81 -3.94 -1.13
N SER A 7 -3.90 -3.20 -1.79
CA SER A 7 -2.95 -2.35 -1.06
C SER A 7 -3.62 -1.21 -0.31
N LEU A 8 -4.82 -0.79 -0.73
CA LEU A 8 -5.63 0.22 -0.04
C LEU A 8 -6.09 -0.25 1.35
N GLY A 9 -5.99 -1.55 1.66
CA GLY A 9 -6.23 -2.07 3.01
C GLY A 9 -5.34 -1.41 4.07
N ALA A 10 -4.15 -0.92 3.68
CA ALA A 10 -3.31 -0.12 4.57
C ALA A 10 -3.97 1.21 4.97
N LEU A 11 -4.53 1.95 4.00
CA LEU A 11 -5.26 3.19 4.25
C LEU A 11 -6.53 2.94 5.06
N TRP A 12 -7.25 1.86 4.75
CA TRP A 12 -8.42 1.44 5.53
C TRP A 12 -8.07 1.26 7.01
N LYS A 13 -7.01 0.48 7.29
CA LYS A 13 -6.56 0.23 8.67
C LYS A 13 -6.05 1.50 9.34
N GLN A 14 -5.42 2.38 8.59
CA GLN A 14 -5.00 3.69 9.10
C GLN A 14 -6.20 4.51 9.53
N LEU A 15 -7.24 4.66 8.71
CA LEU A 15 -8.46 5.39 9.07
C LEU A 15 -9.13 4.82 10.34
N GLU A 16 -9.24 3.49 10.45
CA GLU A 16 -9.72 2.83 11.67
C GLU A 16 -8.88 3.19 12.90
N GLY A 17 -7.55 3.28 12.75
CA GLY A 17 -6.63 3.69 13.82
C GLY A 17 -6.81 5.14 14.29
N TYR A 18 -7.32 6.02 13.43
CA TYR A 18 -7.71 7.38 13.78
C TYR A 18 -9.15 7.47 14.32
N GLY A 19 -9.86 6.34 14.44
CA GLY A 19 -11.27 6.31 14.84
C GLY A 19 -12.22 6.84 13.77
N ILE A 20 -11.79 6.86 12.50
CA ILE A 20 -12.58 7.29 11.36
C ILE A 20 -13.14 6.06 10.66
N ASP A 21 -14.45 6.03 10.43
CA ASP A 21 -15.08 5.01 9.61
C ASP A 21 -14.64 5.16 8.13
N PRO A 22 -13.93 4.19 7.55
CA PRO A 22 -13.42 4.31 6.19
C PRO A 22 -14.49 4.15 5.11
N GLU A 23 -15.59 3.44 5.39
CA GLU A 23 -16.56 3.02 4.37
C GLU A 23 -17.20 4.20 3.62
N PRO A 24 -17.69 5.26 4.29
CA PRO A 24 -18.29 6.41 3.60
C PRO A 24 -17.32 7.08 2.60
N LEU A 25 -16.06 7.25 2.99
CA LEU A 25 -15.03 7.87 2.15
C LEU A 25 -14.70 7.01 0.93
N PHE A 26 -14.58 5.69 1.12
CA PHE A 26 -14.33 4.75 0.03
C PHE A 26 -15.48 4.76 -0.99
N ARG A 27 -16.73 4.70 -0.51
CA ARG A 27 -17.91 4.75 -1.38
C ARG A 27 -18.07 6.09 -2.10
N GLU A 28 -17.78 7.21 -1.44
CA GLU A 28 -17.82 8.55 -2.05
C GLU A 28 -16.85 8.65 -3.25
N GLU A 29 -15.67 8.04 -3.15
CA GLU A 29 -14.70 7.97 -4.25
C GLU A 29 -14.98 6.86 -5.27
N GLY A 30 -16.12 6.18 -5.14
CA GLY A 30 -16.53 5.10 -6.03
C GLY A 30 -15.69 3.83 -5.90
N VAL A 31 -15.13 3.58 -4.71
CA VAL A 31 -14.44 2.33 -4.35
C VAL A 31 -15.37 1.50 -3.48
N ASP A 32 -15.83 0.36 -4.00
CA ASP A 32 -16.53 -0.63 -3.18
C ASP A 32 -15.50 -1.33 -2.25
N PRO A 33 -15.66 -1.29 -0.92
CA PRO A 33 -14.71 -1.92 0.00
C PRO A 33 -14.43 -3.40 -0.28
N GLU A 34 -15.36 -4.14 -0.89
CA GLU A 34 -15.17 -5.53 -1.28
C GLU A 34 -14.00 -5.73 -2.26
N ILE A 35 -13.63 -4.69 -3.02
CA ILE A 35 -12.49 -4.72 -3.95
C ILE A 35 -11.15 -4.97 -3.24
N LEU A 36 -11.07 -4.71 -1.93
CA LEU A 36 -9.87 -4.95 -1.12
C LEU A 36 -9.56 -6.45 -0.98
N PHE A 37 -10.54 -7.31 -1.21
CA PHE A 37 -10.41 -8.77 -1.10
C PHE A 37 -10.24 -9.46 -2.46
N ASP A 38 -10.34 -8.72 -3.57
CA ASP A 38 -10.07 -9.24 -4.92
C ASP A 38 -8.57 -9.21 -5.22
N ALA A 39 -7.96 -10.40 -5.26
CA ALA A 39 -6.54 -10.59 -5.50
C ALA A 39 -6.03 -10.15 -6.89
N GLY A 40 -6.91 -9.84 -7.84
CA GLY A 40 -6.57 -9.33 -9.16
C GLY A 40 -6.99 -7.88 -9.40
N ALA A 41 -7.78 -7.30 -8.50
CA ALA A 41 -8.37 -5.99 -8.74
C ALA A 41 -7.33 -4.86 -8.78
N ARG A 42 -7.60 -3.90 -9.64
CA ARG A 42 -6.83 -2.67 -9.78
C ARG A 42 -7.76 -1.47 -9.90
N ILE A 43 -7.32 -0.33 -9.40
CA ILE A 43 -8.02 0.94 -9.55
C ILE A 43 -7.13 1.98 -10.21
N PRO A 44 -7.69 3.02 -10.86
CA PRO A 44 -6.92 4.18 -11.29
C PRO A 44 -6.17 4.80 -10.11
N ILE A 45 -4.88 5.10 -10.28
CA ILE A 45 -4.04 5.67 -9.22
C ILE A 45 -4.58 7.03 -8.75
N GLU A 46 -5.21 7.78 -9.64
CA GLU A 46 -5.81 9.08 -9.35
C GLU A 46 -6.96 8.96 -8.34
N ARG A 47 -7.64 7.80 -8.31
CA ARG A 47 -8.68 7.52 -7.31
C ARG A 47 -8.07 7.24 -5.93
N TYR A 48 -6.98 6.47 -5.89
CA TYR A 48 -6.21 6.25 -4.65
C TYR A 48 -5.64 7.55 -4.09
N GLN A 49 -5.08 8.41 -4.93
CA GLN A 49 -4.54 9.71 -4.51
C GLN A 49 -5.61 10.63 -3.89
N ARG A 50 -6.84 10.65 -4.45
CA ARG A 50 -7.95 11.41 -3.84
C ARG A 50 -8.39 10.83 -2.50
N LEU A 51 -8.42 9.50 -2.37
CA LEU A 51 -8.67 8.85 -1.08
C LEU A 51 -7.65 9.24 -0.03
N ASP A 52 -6.35 9.16 -0.34
CA ASP A 52 -5.26 9.53 0.57
C ASP A 52 -5.36 11.00 1.01
N LEU A 53 -5.64 11.92 0.07
CA LEU A 53 -5.76 13.35 0.38
C LEU A 53 -6.96 13.64 1.30
N LYS A 54 -8.14 13.09 0.98
CA LYS A 54 -9.33 13.26 1.83
C LYS A 54 -9.17 12.60 3.20
N ALA A 55 -8.51 11.43 3.26
CA ALA A 55 -8.21 10.76 4.52
C ALA A 55 -7.28 11.62 5.40
N ALA A 56 -6.26 12.23 4.81
CA ALA A 56 -5.38 13.16 5.51
C ALA A 56 -6.15 14.39 6.03
N GLU A 57 -7.03 14.99 5.21
CA GLU A 57 -7.89 16.12 5.62
C GLU A 57 -8.81 15.73 6.78
N LEU A 58 -9.49 14.58 6.71
CA LEU A 58 -10.38 14.07 7.75
C LEU A 58 -9.64 13.75 9.05
N SER A 59 -8.40 13.27 8.96
CA SER A 59 -7.58 12.96 10.13
C SER A 59 -7.17 14.19 10.94
N GLY A 60 -7.09 15.36 10.29
CA GLY A 60 -6.54 16.58 10.88
C GLY A 60 -5.04 16.49 11.24
N ASP A 61 -4.35 15.41 10.85
CA ASP A 61 -2.96 15.16 11.20
C ASP A 61 -2.03 15.52 10.03
N PRO A 62 -1.16 16.55 10.15
CA PRO A 62 -0.22 16.90 9.09
C PRO A 62 0.81 15.79 8.79
N PHE A 63 0.98 14.81 9.69
CA PHE A 63 1.88 13.67 9.54
C PHE A 63 1.16 12.39 9.10
N PHE A 64 -0.11 12.48 8.68
CA PHE A 64 -0.92 11.32 8.29
C PHE A 64 -0.17 10.38 7.33
N GLY A 65 0.38 10.89 6.23
CA GLY A 65 1.11 10.07 5.26
C GLY A 65 2.34 9.36 5.83
N LEU A 66 3.04 9.97 6.78
CA LEU A 66 4.23 9.36 7.42
C LEU A 66 3.82 8.20 8.34
N LYS A 67 2.69 8.33 9.04
CA LYS A 67 2.18 7.35 9.99
C LYS A 67 1.53 6.13 9.31
N GLY A 68 1.36 6.14 7.99
CA GLY A 68 0.82 4.99 7.25
C GLY A 68 1.66 3.72 7.38
N ALA A 69 2.97 3.86 7.65
CA ALA A 69 3.86 2.73 7.87
C ALA A 69 3.45 1.84 9.07
N ASP A 70 2.80 2.40 10.09
CA ASP A 70 2.36 1.66 11.28
C ASP A 70 1.21 0.68 10.98
N TYR A 71 0.43 0.97 9.94
CA TYR A 71 -0.74 0.20 9.53
C TYR A 71 -0.47 -0.74 8.36
N PHE A 72 0.66 -0.53 7.67
CA PHE A 72 1.07 -1.39 6.58
C PHE A 72 1.42 -2.80 7.07
N ARG A 73 0.92 -3.80 6.37
CA ARG A 73 1.23 -5.22 6.57
C ARG A 73 1.59 -5.83 5.23
N PRO A 74 2.55 -6.78 5.16
CA PRO A 74 2.89 -7.45 3.92
C PRO A 74 1.67 -8.06 3.20
N ALA A 75 0.66 -8.53 3.94
CA ALA A 75 -0.59 -9.04 3.36
C ALA A 75 -1.29 -8.07 2.38
N HIS A 76 -1.13 -6.75 2.56
CA HIS A 76 -1.67 -5.72 1.65
C HIS A 76 -1.00 -5.74 0.26
N LEU A 77 0.16 -6.40 0.11
CA LEU A 77 0.82 -6.62 -1.19
C LEU A 77 0.40 -7.94 -1.86
N GLY A 78 -0.56 -8.66 -1.30
CA GLY A 78 -1.02 -9.94 -1.83
C GLY A 78 0.11 -10.97 -1.94
N ALA A 79 0.18 -11.66 -3.08
CA ALA A 79 1.20 -12.69 -3.33
C ALA A 79 2.65 -12.18 -3.18
N LEU A 80 2.93 -10.92 -3.55
CA LEU A 80 4.26 -10.33 -3.38
C LEU A 80 4.63 -10.21 -1.89
N GLY A 81 3.67 -9.84 -1.05
CA GLY A 81 3.86 -9.75 0.39
C GLY A 81 4.11 -11.09 1.07
N PHE A 82 3.37 -12.13 0.66
CA PHE A 82 3.64 -13.48 1.13
C PHE A 82 5.00 -13.99 0.63
N ALA A 83 5.37 -13.69 -0.61
CA ALA A 83 6.69 -14.01 -1.14
C ALA A 83 7.80 -13.28 -0.37
N TRP A 84 7.57 -12.03 0.07
CA TRP A 84 8.50 -11.32 0.94
C TRP A 84 8.66 -12.01 2.29
N LEU A 85 7.54 -12.35 2.95
CA LEU A 85 7.54 -13.02 4.26
C LEU A 85 8.18 -14.42 4.21
N ALA A 86 8.06 -15.12 3.09
CA ALA A 86 8.64 -16.44 2.88
C ALA A 86 10.14 -16.41 2.49
N SER A 87 10.76 -15.23 2.38
CA SER A 87 12.18 -15.12 2.07
C SER A 87 13.05 -15.55 3.25
N SER A 88 14.15 -16.24 2.96
CA SER A 88 15.10 -16.72 3.99
C SER A 88 16.01 -15.62 4.52
N THR A 89 16.14 -14.50 3.82
CA THR A 89 16.98 -13.36 4.22
C THR A 89 16.33 -12.04 3.81
N LEU A 90 16.69 -10.95 4.49
CA LEU A 90 16.29 -9.60 4.07
C LEU A 90 16.75 -9.27 2.65
N ARG A 91 17.98 -9.68 2.27
CA ARG A 91 18.48 -9.51 0.89
C ARG A 91 17.53 -10.12 -0.13
N THR A 92 17.12 -11.37 0.08
CA THR A 92 16.21 -12.06 -0.84
C THR A 92 14.80 -11.47 -0.81
N ALA A 93 14.34 -10.93 0.33
CA ALA A 93 13.10 -10.18 0.42
C ALA A 93 13.16 -8.88 -0.43
N PHE A 94 14.18 -8.04 -0.23
CA PHE A 94 14.37 -6.80 -0.99
C PHE A 94 14.53 -7.05 -2.50
N GLN A 95 15.25 -8.10 -2.90
CA GLN A 95 15.36 -8.52 -4.31
C GLN A 95 13.98 -8.85 -4.91
N ARG A 96 13.08 -9.50 -4.16
CA ARG A 96 11.71 -9.78 -4.63
C ARG A 96 10.90 -8.50 -4.82
N ILE A 97 10.94 -7.56 -3.87
CA ILE A 97 10.25 -6.27 -4.06
C ILE A 97 10.85 -5.53 -5.25
N SER A 98 12.16 -5.37 -5.34
CA SER A 98 12.80 -4.65 -6.45
C SER A 98 12.38 -5.21 -7.81
N ARG A 99 12.31 -6.54 -7.94
CA ARG A 99 11.90 -7.21 -9.18
C ARG A 99 10.40 -7.06 -9.50
N TYR A 100 9.54 -7.03 -8.48
CA TYR A 100 8.09 -7.16 -8.65
C TYR A 100 7.27 -5.96 -8.18
N ALA A 101 7.91 -4.84 -7.79
CA ALA A 101 7.26 -3.61 -7.33
C ALA A 101 6.18 -3.11 -8.30
N ARG A 102 6.41 -3.29 -9.61
CA ARG A 102 5.46 -2.90 -10.67
C ARG A 102 4.13 -3.64 -10.65
N VAL A 103 4.07 -4.80 -10.00
CA VAL A 103 2.81 -5.52 -9.72
C VAL A 103 1.90 -4.67 -8.84
N ILE A 104 2.47 -3.91 -7.91
CA ILE A 104 1.71 -3.02 -7.02
C ILE A 104 1.29 -1.77 -7.78
N GLN A 105 2.23 -1.10 -8.45
CA GLN A 105 1.97 0.13 -9.17
C GLN A 105 2.93 0.24 -10.37
N GLU A 106 2.38 0.42 -11.57
CA GLU A 106 3.11 0.27 -12.84
C GLU A 106 4.40 1.12 -12.97
N LYS A 107 4.42 2.30 -12.34
CA LYS A 107 5.56 3.23 -12.38
C LYS A 107 6.46 3.16 -11.14
N LEU A 108 6.21 2.23 -10.22
CA LEU A 108 7.01 2.08 -9.02
C LEU A 108 8.34 1.44 -9.41
N ASP A 109 9.42 2.21 -9.19
CA ASP A 109 10.78 1.78 -9.47
C ASP A 109 11.52 1.65 -8.13
N ILE A 110 11.98 0.44 -7.84
CA ILE A 110 12.70 0.12 -6.61
C ILE A 110 14.01 -0.55 -6.99
N GLY A 111 15.11 0.13 -6.70
CA GLY A 111 16.47 -0.41 -6.82
C GLY A 111 16.93 -1.07 -5.53
N LEU A 112 17.78 -2.08 -5.67
CA LEU A 112 18.59 -2.60 -4.58
C LEU A 112 20.05 -2.53 -5.01
N GLU A 113 20.85 -1.80 -4.25
CA GLU A 113 22.28 -1.65 -4.44
C GLU A 113 23.00 -2.25 -3.24
N GLU A 114 24.12 -2.95 -3.49
CA GLU A 114 25.00 -3.40 -2.43
C GLU A 114 26.07 -2.33 -2.23
N ASP A 115 26.02 -1.66 -1.07
CA ASP A 115 27.07 -0.72 -0.68
C ASP A 115 28.24 -1.51 -0.07
N GLY A 116 29.37 -1.50 -0.78
CA GLY A 116 30.60 -2.19 -0.37
C GLY A 116 31.39 -1.47 0.73
N GLU A 117 30.96 -0.27 1.15
CA GLU A 117 31.62 0.51 2.21
C GLU A 117 31.01 0.29 3.60
N CYS A 118 29.92 -0.48 3.69
CA CYS A 118 29.38 -0.93 4.96
C CYS A 118 29.92 -2.33 5.28
N PHE A 119 30.79 -2.39 6.29
CA PHE A 119 31.45 -3.55 6.94
C PHE A 119 32.85 -3.93 6.41
#